data_AF-A0A7S0IK40-F1
#
_entry.id   AF-A0A7S0IK40-F1
#
_cell.length_a   1.000
_cell.length_b   1.000
_cell.length_c   1.000
_cell.angle_alpha   90.00
_cell.angle_beta   90.00
_cell.angle_gamma   90.00
#
_symmetry.space_group_name_H-M   'P 1'
#
loop_
_entity.id
_entity.type
_entity.pdbx_description
1 polymer ?
#
loop_
_entity_poly.entity_id
_entity_poly.type
_entity_poly.pdbx_seq_one_letter_code
_entity_poly.pdbx_strand_id
1 'polypeptide(L)'
;RRQHAKGKRPVIDMSTVSKAAHSYLLSAENARIVFLDIDGVLHPTLLASQQRHTLRQRQEFCQAHNLARLLRETRARVVLCSSWRLYVESRARVEALLQDLDLPPILDVTPSNALGSRGGEIIDWLVSATSQQNLSMPQWVVLDDQALPDLAATGASKHHVRPSPAQGLTEQDVQVAIQQLMEPCSNKPEFRYHHNRLLRVFWRLWGL
;
A
#
# COMPACT_ATOMS: atom_id res chain seq x y z
N ARG A 1 23.22 31.36 34.57
CA ARG A 1 23.65 30.82 33.26
C ARG A 1 23.07 29.41 33.10
N ARG A 2 21.92 29.25 32.43
CA ARG A 2 21.34 27.94 32.08
C ARG A 2 21.58 27.72 30.59
N GLN A 3 22.39 26.73 30.22
CA GLN A 3 22.58 26.33 28.82
C GLN A 3 21.50 25.31 28.47
N HIS A 4 20.68 25.61 27.46
CA HIS A 4 19.76 24.67 26.84
C HIS A 4 20.54 23.71 25.94
N ALA A 5 20.60 22.44 26.33
CA ALA A 5 21.02 21.36 25.45
C ALA A 5 19.92 21.15 24.39
N LYS A 6 20.20 21.56 23.14
CA LYS A 6 19.40 21.19 21.98
C LYS A 6 19.56 19.69 21.74
N GLY A 7 18.55 18.90 22.09
CA GLY A 7 18.47 17.50 21.71
C GLY A 7 18.42 17.36 20.19
N LYS A 8 19.47 16.78 19.60
CA LYS A 8 19.42 16.30 18.21
C LYS A 8 18.36 15.21 18.13
N ARG A 9 17.35 15.39 17.26
CA ARG A 9 16.42 14.31 16.92
C ARG A 9 17.23 13.18 16.26
N PRO A 10 17.05 11.91 16.64
CA PRO A 10 17.75 10.81 16.01
C PRO A 10 17.30 10.73 14.55
N VAL A 11 18.26 10.78 13.64
CA VAL A 11 18.06 10.42 12.23
C VAL A 11 18.00 8.90 12.21
N ILE A 12 16.80 8.35 12.05
CA ILE A 12 16.60 6.90 11.94
C ILE A 12 17.07 6.51 10.53
N ASP A 13 18.05 5.63 10.45
CA ASP A 13 18.42 4.95 9.20
C ASP A 13 17.25 4.05 8.79
N MET A 14 16.55 4.45 7.73
CA MET A 14 15.29 3.83 7.28
C MET A 14 15.50 2.56 6.45
N SER A 15 16.75 2.14 6.22
CA SER A 15 17.07 0.97 5.40
C SER A 15 16.84 -0.38 6.11
N THR A 16 16.58 -0.37 7.42
CA THR A 16 16.29 -1.58 8.19
C THR A 16 15.13 -1.33 9.17
N VAL A 17 13.90 -1.30 8.66
CA VAL A 17 12.71 -1.13 9.51
C VAL A 17 12.51 -2.39 10.35
N SER A 18 13.01 -2.36 11.59
CA SER A 18 12.70 -3.36 12.63
C SER A 18 11.18 -3.45 12.84
N LYS A 19 10.67 -4.62 13.27
CA LYS A 19 9.26 -4.83 13.64
C LYS A 19 8.71 -3.73 14.57
N ALA A 20 9.56 -3.19 15.45
CA ALA A 20 9.20 -2.09 16.35
C ALA A 20 8.97 -0.75 15.63
N ALA A 21 9.73 -0.45 14.58
CA ALA A 21 9.54 0.75 13.76
C ALA A 21 8.30 0.62 12.87
N HIS A 22 8.05 -0.57 12.32
CA HIS A 22 6.82 -0.86 11.59
C HIS A 22 5.59 -0.71 12.51
N SER A 23 5.69 -1.20 13.75
CA SER A 23 4.65 -1.03 14.77
C SER A 23 4.37 0.43 15.10
N TYR A 24 5.42 1.22 15.33
CA TYR A 24 5.28 2.65 15.61
C TYR A 24 4.63 3.43 14.45
N LEU A 25 4.93 3.05 13.22
CA LEU A 25 4.38 3.68 12.02
C LEU A 25 2.89 3.36 11.83
N LEU A 26 2.46 2.15 12.20
CA LEU A 26 1.06 1.75 12.17
C LEU A 26 0.27 2.18 13.42
N SER A 27 0.94 2.38 14.56
CA SER A 27 0.29 2.74 15.82
C SER A 27 -0.15 4.20 15.90
N ALA A 28 0.21 5.01 14.91
CA ALA A 28 -0.35 6.34 14.78
C ALA A 28 -1.85 6.23 14.47
N GLU A 29 -2.71 6.91 15.24
CA GLU A 29 -4.19 6.87 15.14
C GLU A 29 -4.77 7.22 13.75
N ASN A 30 -3.94 7.51 12.74
CA ASN A 30 -4.33 7.82 11.36
C ASN A 30 -3.36 7.23 10.32
N ALA A 31 -2.81 6.04 10.56
CA ALA A 31 -1.99 5.37 9.56
C ALA A 31 -2.80 5.18 8.26
N ARG A 32 -2.24 5.66 7.14
CA ARG A 32 -2.83 5.57 5.80
C ARG A 32 -1.94 4.73 4.90
N ILE A 33 -2.51 3.76 4.22
CA ILE A 33 -1.79 2.78 3.42
C ILE A 33 -2.23 2.84 1.96
N VAL A 34 -1.27 2.91 1.06
CA VAL A 34 -1.47 2.69 -0.37
C VAL A 34 -0.87 1.33 -0.71
N PHE A 35 -1.70 0.37 -1.06
CA PHE A 35 -1.25 -0.85 -1.74
C PHE A 35 -1.01 -0.52 -3.21
N LEU A 36 0.24 -0.63 -3.64
CA LEU A 36 0.67 -0.13 -4.95
C LEU A 36 1.04 -1.28 -5.89
N ASP A 37 0.35 -1.39 -7.02
CA ASP A 37 0.92 -2.02 -8.21
C ASP A 37 1.74 -1.01 -9.03
N ILE A 38 2.60 -1.53 -9.91
CA ILE A 38 3.52 -0.74 -10.73
C ILE A 38 3.07 -0.73 -12.19
N ASP A 39 2.98 -1.91 -12.79
CA ASP A 39 2.63 -2.08 -14.19
C ASP A 39 1.15 -1.75 -14.40
N GLY A 40 0.84 -0.83 -15.32
CA GLY A 40 -0.55 -0.38 -15.56
C GLY A 40 -0.99 0.72 -14.60
N VAL A 41 -0.19 1.05 -13.57
CA VAL A 41 -0.44 2.12 -12.61
C VAL A 41 0.58 3.24 -12.78
N LEU A 42 1.87 2.99 -12.55
CA LEU A 42 2.89 4.05 -12.67
C LEU A 42 3.36 4.28 -14.11
N HIS A 43 3.04 3.35 -15.00
CA HIS A 43 3.23 3.48 -16.45
C HIS A 43 2.27 2.55 -17.21
N PRO A 44 1.91 2.88 -18.46
CA PRO A 44 1.09 2.02 -19.29
C PRO A 44 1.74 0.65 -19.59
N THR A 45 0.93 -0.40 -19.58
CA THR A 45 1.31 -1.75 -20.04
C THR A 45 0.79 -2.05 -21.45
N LEU A 46 -0.28 -1.37 -21.86
CA LEU A 46 -0.87 -1.49 -23.18
C LEU A 46 -0.27 -0.46 -24.16
N LEU A 47 1.02 -0.60 -24.46
CA LEU A 47 1.64 0.14 -25.56
C LEU A 47 1.38 -0.58 -26.90
N ALA A 48 1.07 0.18 -27.95
CA ALA A 48 0.92 -0.33 -29.32
C ALA A 48 2.15 -1.17 -29.71
N SER A 49 1.90 -2.33 -30.32
CA SER A 49 2.79 -3.49 -30.37
C SER A 49 4.18 -3.28 -30.99
N GLN A 50 4.43 -2.17 -31.68
CA GLN A 50 5.68 -1.96 -32.43
C GLN A 50 6.80 -1.21 -31.68
N GLN A 51 6.57 -0.71 -30.46
CA GLN A 51 7.55 0.13 -29.74
C GLN A 51 7.84 -0.32 -28.29
N ARG A 52 7.46 -1.56 -27.95
CA ARG A 52 7.33 -2.05 -26.57
C ARG A 52 8.60 -2.07 -25.71
N HIS A 53 9.79 -2.25 -26.28
CA HIS A 53 11.01 -2.34 -25.45
C HIS A 53 11.69 -0.98 -25.23
N THR A 54 11.78 -0.15 -26.27
CA THR A 54 12.48 1.14 -26.21
C THR A 54 11.62 2.25 -25.59
N LEU A 55 10.29 2.24 -25.78
CA LEU A 55 9.40 3.20 -25.12
C LEU A 55 9.14 2.86 -23.66
N ARG A 56 9.08 1.57 -23.29
CA ARG A 56 8.80 1.16 -21.91
C ARG A 56 9.90 1.62 -20.95
N GLN A 57 11.16 1.66 -21.39
CA GLN A 57 12.25 2.28 -20.59
C GLN A 57 12.14 3.80 -20.51
N ARG A 58 11.67 4.48 -21.57
CA ARG A 58 11.50 5.95 -21.58
C ARG A 58 10.26 6.43 -20.83
N GLN A 59 9.30 5.55 -20.57
CA GLN A 59 8.02 5.86 -19.94
C GLN A 59 7.84 5.16 -18.60
N GLU A 60 8.86 4.44 -18.10
CA GLU A 60 8.80 3.88 -16.77
C GLU A 60 8.54 4.99 -15.74
N PHE A 61 7.59 4.75 -14.85
CA PHE A 61 7.19 5.70 -13.82
C PHE A 61 6.72 7.06 -14.36
N CYS A 62 6.22 7.14 -15.60
CA CYS A 62 5.73 8.41 -16.17
C CYS A 62 4.59 9.05 -15.34
N GLN A 63 3.86 8.25 -14.56
CA GLN A 63 2.81 8.70 -13.66
C GLN A 63 3.26 8.89 -12.21
N ALA A 64 4.56 8.88 -11.92
CA ALA A 64 5.06 9.02 -10.55
C ALA A 64 4.75 10.38 -9.91
N HIS A 65 4.54 11.43 -10.70
CA HIS A 65 4.11 12.74 -10.18
C HIS A 65 2.73 12.65 -9.51
N ASN A 66 1.82 11.83 -10.04
CA ASN A 66 0.49 11.59 -9.47
C ASN A 66 0.59 10.80 -8.16
N LEU A 67 1.45 9.78 -8.12
CA LEU A 67 1.75 9.06 -6.87
C LEU A 67 2.35 10.01 -5.81
N ALA A 68 3.31 10.85 -6.19
CA ALA A 68 3.96 11.78 -5.28
C ALA A 68 2.95 12.75 -4.66
N ARG A 69 2.02 13.26 -5.47
CA ARG A 69 0.94 14.12 -5.00
C ARG A 69 0.06 13.39 -3.98
N LEU A 70 -0.44 12.20 -4.33
CA LEU A 70 -1.26 11.37 -3.43
C LEU A 70 -0.58 11.17 -2.07
N LEU A 71 0.69 10.75 -2.07
CA LEU A 71 1.42 10.42 -0.84
C LEU A 71 1.72 11.67 0.00
N ARG A 72 2.03 12.82 -0.62
CA ARG A 72 2.27 14.07 0.12
C ARG A 72 1.01 14.62 0.76
N GLU A 73 -0.11 14.62 0.04
CA GLU A 73 -1.37 15.17 0.55
C GLU A 73 -1.96 14.30 1.68
N THR A 74 -1.86 12.98 1.55
CA THR A 74 -2.44 12.05 2.53
C THR A 74 -1.47 11.65 3.64
N ARG A 75 -0.15 11.84 3.43
CA ARG A 75 0.93 11.24 4.23
C ARG A 75 0.85 9.72 4.31
N ALA A 76 0.22 9.09 3.31
CA ALA A 76 0.14 7.65 3.25
C ALA A 76 1.50 7.00 3.03
N ARG A 77 1.61 5.74 3.43
CA ARG A 77 2.78 4.90 3.24
C ARG A 77 2.49 3.81 2.22
N VAL A 78 3.51 3.46 1.44
CA VAL A 78 3.39 2.47 0.37
C VAL A 78 3.62 1.07 0.91
N VAL A 79 2.68 0.16 0.66
CA VAL A 79 2.90 -1.28 0.71
C VAL A 79 2.93 -1.78 -0.72
N LEU A 80 4.04 -2.37 -1.14
CA LEU A 80 4.17 -2.82 -2.53
C LEU A 80 3.38 -4.11 -2.76
N CYS A 81 2.36 -4.04 -3.61
CA CYS A 81 1.47 -5.15 -3.98
C CYS A 81 1.61 -5.48 -5.48
N SER A 82 2.85 -5.62 -5.94
CA SER A 82 3.19 -5.87 -7.33
C SER A 82 4.05 -7.13 -7.46
N SER A 83 4.10 -7.75 -8.65
CA SER A 83 5.12 -8.76 -8.96
C SER A 83 6.54 -8.23 -8.81
N TRP A 84 6.72 -6.90 -8.89
CA TRP A 84 8.00 -6.22 -8.65
C TRP A 84 8.55 -6.47 -7.24
N ARG A 85 7.68 -6.76 -6.25
CA ARG A 85 8.13 -7.06 -4.88
C ARG A 85 8.96 -8.35 -4.77
N LEU A 86 8.84 -9.26 -5.75
CA LEU A 86 9.51 -10.56 -5.75
C LEU A 86 10.99 -10.46 -6.11
N TYR A 87 11.41 -9.36 -6.72
CA TYR A 87 12.77 -9.17 -7.21
C TYR A 87 13.45 -8.02 -6.49
N VAL A 88 14.67 -8.25 -5.99
CA VAL A 88 15.45 -7.24 -5.26
C VAL A 88 15.70 -6.00 -6.13
N GLU A 89 16.08 -6.20 -7.39
CA GLU A 89 16.36 -5.12 -8.32
C GLU A 89 15.12 -4.28 -8.61
N SER A 90 13.97 -4.92 -8.85
CA SER A 90 12.71 -4.21 -9.08
C SER A 90 12.27 -3.39 -7.86
N ARG A 91 12.43 -3.93 -6.64
CA ARG A 91 12.18 -3.17 -5.41
C ARG A 91 13.13 -1.98 -5.28
N ALA A 92 14.43 -2.17 -5.53
CA ALA A 92 15.42 -1.11 -5.46
C ALA A 92 15.09 0.05 -6.42
N ARG A 93 14.51 -0.24 -7.60
CA ARG A 93 14.06 0.80 -8.53
C ARG A 93 12.88 1.61 -8.00
N VAL A 94 11.94 0.97 -7.33
CA VAL A 94 10.81 1.68 -6.68
C VAL A 94 11.30 2.52 -5.50
N GLU A 95 12.24 2.00 -4.71
CA GLU A 95 12.86 2.77 -3.62
C GLU A 95 13.62 3.99 -4.13
N ALA A 96 14.41 3.83 -5.21
CA ALA A 96 15.10 4.93 -5.85
C ALA A 96 14.12 5.99 -6.36
N LEU A 97 13.01 5.57 -6.99
CA LEU A 97 11.94 6.49 -7.40
C LEU A 97 11.38 7.30 -6.22
N LEU A 98 11.03 6.63 -5.12
CA LEU A 98 10.48 7.30 -3.93
C LEU A 98 11.51 8.27 -3.34
N GLN A 99 12.78 7.87 -3.29
CA GLN A 99 13.88 8.71 -2.83
C GLN A 99 14.07 9.95 -3.73
N ASP A 100 14.08 9.79 -5.06
CA ASP A 100 14.22 10.88 -6.03
C ASP A 100 13.07 11.90 -5.92
N LEU A 101 11.90 11.45 -5.45
CA LEU A 101 10.73 12.28 -5.20
C LEU A 101 10.66 12.83 -3.76
N ASP A 102 11.68 12.60 -2.92
CA ASP A 102 11.69 12.97 -1.50
C ASP A 102 10.46 12.44 -0.74
N LEU A 103 10.11 11.18 -1.01
CA LEU A 103 9.01 10.45 -0.39
C LEU A 103 9.55 9.40 0.59
N PRO A 104 8.76 9.01 1.61
CA PRO A 104 9.16 7.92 2.50
C PRO A 104 9.40 6.62 1.72
N PRO A 105 10.35 5.77 2.16
CA PRO A 105 10.58 4.49 1.52
C PRO A 105 9.39 3.56 1.66
N ILE A 106 9.41 2.47 0.89
CA ILE A 106 8.41 1.40 0.99
C ILE A 106 8.30 0.97 2.46
N LEU A 107 7.06 0.96 2.98
CA LEU A 107 6.79 0.53 4.34
C LEU A 107 6.93 -0.98 4.48
N ASP A 108 6.36 -1.70 3.51
CA ASP A 108 6.33 -3.15 3.48
C ASP A 108 5.96 -3.67 2.09
N VAL A 109 5.89 -4.99 1.95
CA VAL A 109 5.39 -5.66 0.76
C VAL A 109 4.30 -6.67 1.14
N THR A 110 3.33 -6.90 0.27
CA THR A 110 2.35 -7.97 0.53
C THR A 110 3.03 -9.34 0.48
N PRO A 111 2.54 -10.35 1.23
CA PRO A 111 3.04 -11.72 1.10
C PRO A 111 2.94 -12.20 -0.35
N SER A 112 3.74 -13.19 -0.70
CA SER A 112 3.60 -13.90 -1.98
C SER A 112 3.02 -15.28 -1.71
N ASN A 113 1.74 -15.42 -2.01
CA ASN A 113 1.05 -16.69 -1.84
C ASN A 113 1.03 -17.37 -3.20
N ALA A 114 1.85 -18.41 -3.38
CA ALA A 114 1.99 -19.11 -4.67
C ALA A 114 0.67 -19.63 -5.27
N LEU A 115 -0.35 -19.83 -4.42
CA LEU A 115 -1.71 -20.27 -4.78
C LEU A 115 -2.77 -19.21 -4.46
N GLY A 116 -2.37 -18.04 -3.96
CA GLY A 116 -3.27 -16.98 -3.54
C GLY A 116 -3.49 -15.96 -4.64
N SER A 117 -4.56 -15.18 -4.50
CA SER A 117 -4.80 -14.02 -5.35
C SER A 117 -4.23 -12.76 -4.71
N ARG A 118 -4.02 -11.73 -5.53
CA ARG A 118 -3.56 -10.42 -5.05
C ARG A 118 -4.50 -9.80 -4.02
N GLY A 119 -5.82 -9.93 -4.22
CA GLY A 119 -6.81 -9.50 -3.23
C GLY A 119 -6.65 -10.24 -1.90
N GLY A 120 -6.41 -11.56 -1.95
CA GLY A 120 -6.08 -12.36 -0.77
C GLY A 120 -4.80 -11.92 -0.06
N GLU A 121 -3.73 -11.63 -0.81
CA GLU A 121 -2.47 -11.15 -0.24
C GLU A 121 -2.62 -9.81 0.50
N ILE A 122 -3.45 -8.89 -0.01
CA ILE A 122 -3.79 -7.62 0.66
C ILE A 122 -4.56 -7.89 1.96
N ILE A 123 -5.56 -8.77 1.92
CA ILE A 123 -6.35 -9.16 3.10
C ILE A 123 -5.44 -9.78 4.16
N ASP A 124 -4.55 -10.70 3.78
CA ASP A 124 -3.60 -11.33 4.70
C ASP A 124 -2.69 -10.29 5.35
N TRP A 125 -2.21 -9.32 4.58
CA TRP A 125 -1.41 -8.21 5.12
C TRP A 125 -2.21 -7.38 6.13
N LEU A 126 -3.44 -6.99 5.80
CA LEU A 126 -4.31 -6.19 6.68
C LEU A 126 -4.63 -6.93 7.98
N VAL A 127 -4.95 -8.23 7.90
CA VAL A 127 -5.22 -9.08 9.07
C VAL A 127 -3.98 -9.20 9.94
N SER A 128 -2.81 -9.45 9.34
CA SER A 128 -1.55 -9.56 10.08
C SER A 128 -1.18 -8.25 10.77
N ALA A 129 -1.26 -7.12 10.06
CA ALA A 129 -0.93 -5.80 10.56
C ALA A 129 -1.80 -5.38 11.75
N THR A 130 -3.08 -5.72 11.74
CA THR A 130 -4.04 -5.37 12.81
C THR A 130 -4.06 -6.36 13.97
N SER A 131 -4.03 -7.67 13.68
CA SER A 131 -4.16 -8.72 14.70
C SER A 131 -2.92 -8.85 15.57
N GLN A 132 -1.72 -8.67 15.00
CA GLN A 132 -0.47 -8.85 15.76
C GLN A 132 -0.20 -7.70 16.72
N GLN A 133 -0.89 -6.57 16.58
CA GLN A 133 -0.48 -5.33 17.22
C GLN A 133 -1.58 -4.62 18.02
N ASN A 134 -2.79 -5.20 18.09
CA ASN A 134 -3.95 -4.60 18.75
C ASN A 134 -4.19 -3.14 18.29
N LEU A 135 -3.94 -2.89 17.00
CA LEU A 135 -4.05 -1.56 16.39
C LEU A 135 -5.39 -1.40 15.70
N SER A 136 -5.86 -0.16 15.67
CA SER A 136 -6.98 0.24 14.81
C SER A 136 -6.65 -0.06 13.34
N MET A 137 -7.66 -0.47 12.57
CA MET A 137 -7.51 -0.68 11.13
C MET A 137 -7.04 0.63 10.48
N PRO A 138 -5.93 0.62 9.72
CA PRO A 138 -5.50 1.82 9.00
C PRO A 138 -6.55 2.23 7.95
N GLN A 139 -6.56 3.48 7.55
CA GLN A 139 -7.22 3.88 6.30
C GLN A 139 -6.39 3.36 5.13
N TRP A 140 -7.03 2.84 4.08
CA TRP A 140 -6.28 2.21 2.99
C TRP A 140 -6.97 2.31 1.64
N VAL A 141 -6.15 2.27 0.59
CA VAL A 141 -6.55 2.20 -0.81
C VAL A 141 -5.62 1.26 -1.56
N VAL A 142 -6.13 0.66 -2.63
CA VAL A 142 -5.39 -0.17 -3.58
C VAL A 142 -5.37 0.54 -4.92
N LEU A 143 -4.17 0.74 -5.48
CA LEU A 143 -3.96 1.23 -6.83
C LEU A 143 -3.48 0.06 -7.69
N ASP A 144 -4.37 -0.50 -8.50
CA ASP A 144 -4.10 -1.68 -9.33
C ASP A 144 -5.01 -1.64 -10.57
N ASP A 145 -4.44 -1.81 -11.77
CA ASP A 145 -5.17 -1.77 -13.03
C ASP A 145 -6.02 -3.04 -13.28
N GLN A 146 -5.72 -4.12 -12.58
CA GLN A 146 -6.43 -5.39 -12.67
C GLN A 146 -7.69 -5.37 -11.83
N ALA A 147 -8.68 -6.17 -12.21
CA ALA A 147 -9.81 -6.42 -11.33
C ALA A 147 -9.36 -7.30 -10.15
N LEU A 148 -9.80 -6.97 -8.94
CA LEU A 148 -9.52 -7.74 -7.72
C LEU A 148 -10.81 -8.36 -7.18
N PRO A 149 -11.35 -9.42 -7.82
CA PRO A 149 -12.66 -9.98 -7.47
C PRO A 149 -12.71 -10.50 -6.04
N ASP A 150 -11.62 -11.03 -5.50
CA ASP A 150 -11.57 -11.51 -4.12
C ASP A 150 -11.66 -10.38 -3.10
N LEU A 151 -11.05 -9.22 -3.41
CA LEU A 151 -11.18 -8.02 -2.59
C LEU A 151 -12.60 -7.44 -2.69
N ALA A 152 -13.20 -7.48 -3.88
CA ALA A 152 -14.58 -7.07 -4.07
C ALA A 152 -15.55 -8.00 -3.32
N ALA A 153 -15.27 -9.30 -3.28
CA ALA A 153 -16.09 -10.29 -2.58
C ALA A 153 -16.13 -10.09 -1.06
N THR A 154 -15.14 -9.41 -0.46
CA THR A 154 -15.20 -9.04 0.97
C THR A 154 -16.04 -7.79 1.24
N GLY A 155 -16.56 -7.13 0.20
CA GLY A 155 -17.23 -5.83 0.29
C GLY A 155 -16.27 -4.63 0.33
N ALA A 156 -14.97 -4.86 0.11
CA ALA A 156 -13.94 -3.82 0.16
C ALA A 156 -13.66 -3.18 -1.21
N SER A 157 -14.57 -3.33 -2.18
CA SER A 157 -14.43 -2.75 -3.53
C SER A 157 -14.27 -1.22 -3.50
N LYS A 158 -14.83 -0.55 -2.49
CA LYS A 158 -14.70 0.90 -2.31
C LYS A 158 -13.26 1.37 -2.01
N HIS A 159 -12.34 0.47 -1.67
CA HIS A 159 -10.93 0.79 -1.45
C HIS A 159 -10.08 0.54 -2.69
N HIS A 160 -10.67 0.10 -3.81
CA HIS A 160 -9.94 -0.19 -5.03
C HIS A 160 -10.14 0.95 -6.02
N VAL A 161 -9.05 1.66 -6.31
CA VAL A 161 -8.96 2.59 -7.45
C VAL A 161 -8.26 1.85 -8.57
N ARG A 162 -8.91 1.83 -9.74
CA ARG A 162 -8.48 1.02 -10.88
C ARG A 162 -8.12 1.91 -12.07
N PRO A 163 -6.87 2.39 -12.16
CA PRO A 163 -6.40 3.14 -13.32
C PRO A 163 -6.52 2.32 -14.61
N SER A 164 -6.60 3.01 -15.75
CA SER A 164 -6.57 2.35 -17.05
C SER A 164 -5.16 1.85 -17.37
N PRO A 165 -4.96 0.57 -17.74
CA PRO A 165 -3.64 0.05 -18.09
C PRO A 165 -3.00 0.70 -19.34
N ALA A 166 -3.80 1.44 -20.13
CA ALA A 166 -3.31 2.20 -21.27
C ALA A 166 -2.81 3.61 -20.88
N GLN A 167 -3.21 4.13 -19.72
CA GLN A 167 -2.88 5.49 -19.27
C GLN A 167 -2.03 5.49 -18.01
N GLY A 168 -2.22 4.53 -17.11
CA GLY A 168 -1.71 4.60 -15.75
C GLY A 168 -2.54 5.52 -14.86
N LEU A 169 -2.03 5.80 -13.67
CA LEU A 169 -2.61 6.62 -12.62
C LEU A 169 -2.81 8.05 -13.12
N THR A 170 -4.06 8.49 -13.18
CA THR A 170 -4.44 9.84 -13.59
C THR A 170 -4.69 10.75 -12.39
N GLU A 171 -4.77 12.04 -12.65
CA GLU A 171 -5.20 13.04 -11.66
C GLU A 171 -6.58 12.71 -11.06
N GLN A 172 -7.52 12.20 -11.87
CA GLN A 172 -8.84 11.80 -11.38
C GLN A 172 -8.75 10.62 -10.40
N ASP A 173 -7.91 9.63 -10.71
CA ASP A 173 -7.69 8.49 -9.83
C ASP A 173 -7.08 8.92 -8.49
N VAL A 174 -6.14 9.88 -8.52
CA VAL A 174 -5.54 10.48 -7.32
C VAL A 174 -6.60 11.14 -6.45
N GLN A 175 -7.51 11.92 -7.04
CA GLN A 175 -8.59 12.57 -6.27
C GLN A 175 -9.48 11.55 -5.55
N VAL A 176 -9.85 10.46 -6.23
CA VAL A 176 -10.63 9.38 -5.63
C VAL A 176 -9.86 8.72 -4.48
N ALA A 177 -8.58 8.41 -4.69
CA ALA A 177 -7.73 7.82 -3.65
C ALA A 177 -7.55 8.73 -2.43
N ILE A 178 -7.40 10.05 -2.63
CA ILE A 178 -7.34 11.03 -1.54
C ILE A 178 -8.64 11.01 -0.73
N GLN A 179 -9.79 11.03 -1.40
CA GLN A 179 -11.09 10.99 -0.72
C GLN A 179 -11.21 9.74 0.15
N GLN A 180 -10.91 8.57 -0.42
CA GLN A 180 -10.96 7.29 0.31
C GLN A 180 -10.01 7.25 1.52
N LEU A 181 -8.83 7.87 1.43
CA LEU A 181 -7.85 7.88 2.52
C LEU A 181 -8.10 8.95 3.60
N MET A 182 -8.85 9.99 3.26
CA MET A 182 -9.11 11.14 4.14
C MET A 182 -10.50 11.10 4.78
N GLU A 183 -11.39 10.24 4.28
CA GLU A 183 -12.69 9.98 4.92
C GLU A 183 -12.50 9.44 6.36
N PRO A 184 -13.26 9.95 7.35
CA PRO A 184 -13.20 9.43 8.70
C PRO A 184 -13.64 7.96 8.74
N CYS A 185 -12.85 7.11 9.38
CA CYS A 185 -13.18 5.70 9.56
C CYS A 185 -14.54 5.57 10.27
N SER A 186 -15.56 5.05 9.60
CA SER A 186 -16.79 4.69 10.30
C SER A 186 -16.50 3.50 11.22
N ASN A 187 -16.91 3.54 12.49
CA ASN A 187 -16.65 2.51 13.52
C ASN A 187 -17.30 1.13 13.25
N LYS A 188 -17.55 0.75 12.00
CA LYS A 188 -18.12 -0.55 11.63
C LYS A 188 -17.01 -1.44 11.07
N PRO A 189 -16.90 -2.71 11.52
CA PRO A 189 -15.99 -3.65 10.90
C PRO A 189 -16.36 -3.85 9.43
N GLU A 190 -15.43 -3.51 8.53
CA GLU A 190 -15.66 -3.51 7.07
C GLU A 190 -15.60 -4.92 6.45
N PHE A 191 -14.99 -5.88 7.14
CA PHE A 191 -14.83 -7.24 6.64
C PHE A 191 -15.97 -8.15 7.09
N ARG A 192 -16.83 -8.56 6.14
CA ARG A 192 -17.70 -9.73 6.32
C ARG A 192 -16.91 -10.99 5.99
N TYR A 193 -16.20 -11.51 6.97
CA TYR A 193 -15.46 -12.76 6.82
C TYR A 193 -16.43 -13.95 6.67
N HIS A 194 -16.63 -14.46 5.46
CA HIS A 194 -17.33 -15.73 5.25
C HIS A 194 -16.44 -16.89 5.69
N HIS A 195 -16.50 -17.20 6.99
CA HIS A 195 -15.79 -18.30 7.64
C HIS A 195 -16.23 -19.66 7.06
N ASN A 196 -15.43 -20.24 6.17
CA ASN A 196 -15.48 -21.69 5.95
C ASN A 196 -14.68 -22.40 7.05
N ARG A 197 -15.42 -23.26 7.78
CA ARG A 197 -15.03 -24.24 8.80
C ARG A 197 -13.52 -24.46 8.99
N LEU A 198 -12.96 -24.01 10.11
CA LEU A 198 -12.03 -24.78 10.97
C LEU A 198 -11.54 -23.97 12.19
N LEU A 199 -11.68 -22.64 12.21
CA LEU A 199 -11.26 -21.79 13.34
C LEU A 199 -12.40 -21.33 14.27
N ARG A 200 -13.49 -22.12 14.38
CA ARG A 200 -14.54 -21.87 15.39
C ARG A 200 -14.10 -22.12 16.84
N VAL A 201 -12.88 -22.63 17.06
CA VAL A 201 -12.40 -22.97 18.40
C VAL A 201 -11.75 -21.78 19.12
N PHE A 202 -11.15 -20.80 18.42
CA PHE A 202 -10.33 -19.78 19.11
C PHE A 202 -11.07 -18.49 19.49
N TRP A 203 -12.01 -18.00 18.69
CA TRP A 203 -12.72 -16.73 18.99
C TRP A 203 -13.85 -16.84 20.02
N ARG A 204 -14.18 -18.04 20.51
CA ARG A 204 -15.20 -18.27 21.55
C ARG A 204 -14.62 -18.64 22.92
N LEU A 205 -13.30 -18.77 23.07
CA LEU A 205 -12.70 -19.28 24.29
C LEU A 205 -11.92 -18.30 25.16
N TRP A 206 -11.58 -17.10 24.71
CA TRP A 206 -11.10 -16.05 25.63
C TRP A 206 -11.72 -14.70 25.29
N GLY A 207 -12.91 -14.48 25.85
CA GLY A 207 -13.33 -13.17 26.29
C GLY A 207 -12.81 -12.93 27.71
N LEU A 208 -11.83 -12.04 27.81
CA LEU A 208 -11.62 -11.12 28.93
C LEU A 208 -11.42 -9.74 28.31
#